data_AF-A0AA38Z9M0-F1
#
_entry.id   AF-A0AA38Z9M0-F1
#
_cell.length_a   1.000
_cell.length_b   1.000
_cell.length_c   1.000
_cell.angle_alpha   90.00
_cell.angle_beta   90.00
_cell.angle_gamma   90.00
#
_symmetry.space_group_name_H-M   'P 1'
#
loop_
_entity.id
_entity.type
_entity.pdbx_description
1 polymer ?
#
loop_
_entity_poly.entity_id
_entity_poly.type
_entity_poly.pdbx_seq_one_letter_code
_entity_poly.pdbx_strand_id
1 'polypeptide(L)'
;MGTHGSSSFSSFTAYARALAQTPSRLARRACSVSTSFEEMSRVRARSGSDMQRNLRWFDLVGFGLGGMVGAGVFVTSGRASRLYAGPAVVLSYAIAGICALLSAFCYTEFAVDMPVAGGAFSYLRVTFGEFAAFLTGANLVMDYVLSNAAVARSFTAYLGTAFGFSSTKWRFTVSGLPKGFNEIDLVAVAVVLIITLIICYR
;
A
#
# COMPACT_ATOMS: atom_id res chain seq x y z
N MET A 1 -42.52 4.44 6.02
CA MET A 1 -43.15 3.92 4.80
C MET A 1 -42.41 4.50 3.60
N GLY A 2 -41.54 3.70 2.96
CA GLY A 2 -40.80 3.87 1.67
C GLY A 2 -40.26 5.26 1.27
N THR A 3 -39.00 5.45 0.87
CA THR A 3 -38.26 4.66 -0.12
C THR A 3 -36.75 4.63 0.14
N HIS A 4 -36.22 3.41 0.26
CA HIS A 4 -34.81 3.07 0.12
C HIS A 4 -34.27 3.42 -1.29
N GLY A 5 -33.01 3.85 -1.35
CA GLY A 5 -32.07 3.43 -2.39
C GLY A 5 -32.23 4.03 -3.78
N SER A 6 -32.05 5.34 -3.94
CA SER A 6 -31.70 5.89 -5.25
C SER A 6 -30.32 5.36 -5.67
N SER A 7 -30.31 4.49 -6.66
CA SER A 7 -29.18 3.84 -7.30
C SER A 7 -28.14 4.86 -7.82
N SER A 8 -27.20 5.30 -6.97
CA SER A 8 -26.08 6.16 -7.38
C SER A 8 -25.18 5.55 -8.46
N PHE A 9 -25.32 4.24 -8.72
CA PHE A 9 -24.43 3.46 -9.59
C PHE A 9 -25.10 2.86 -10.85
N SER A 10 -26.31 3.27 -11.21
CA SER A 10 -27.04 2.64 -12.33
C SER A 10 -26.90 3.34 -13.69
N SER A 11 -26.37 4.57 -13.75
CA SER A 11 -26.35 5.34 -15.00
C SER A 11 -25.09 6.18 -15.16
N PHE A 12 -24.51 6.18 -16.36
CA PHE A 12 -23.33 6.96 -16.72
C PHE A 12 -23.51 8.47 -16.45
N THR A 13 -24.74 8.97 -16.62
CA THR A 13 -25.10 10.37 -16.33
C THR A 13 -25.09 10.67 -14.82
N ALA A 14 -25.42 9.69 -13.97
CA ALA A 14 -25.30 9.83 -12.52
C ALA A 14 -23.82 9.84 -12.09
N TYR A 15 -22.97 9.03 -12.75
CA TYR A 15 -21.52 9.05 -12.53
C TYR A 15 -20.90 10.39 -12.94
N ALA A 16 -21.27 10.92 -14.11
CA ALA A 16 -20.79 12.21 -14.59
C ALA A 16 -21.21 13.37 -13.67
N ARG A 17 -22.46 13.38 -13.19
CA ARG A 17 -22.92 14.38 -12.21
C ARG A 17 -22.23 14.23 -10.85
N ALA A 18 -21.99 13.00 -10.39
CA ALA A 18 -21.25 12.74 -9.17
C ALA A 18 -19.81 13.24 -9.29
N LEU A 19 -19.13 12.96 -10.40
CA LEU A 19 -17.77 13.46 -10.68
C LEU A 19 -17.73 14.98 -10.70
N ALA A 20 -18.70 15.63 -11.35
CA ALA A 20 -18.81 17.08 -11.42
C ALA A 20 -19.03 17.74 -10.05
N GLN A 21 -19.71 17.06 -9.12
CA GLN A 21 -19.92 17.55 -7.75
C GLN A 21 -18.78 17.23 -6.78
N THR A 22 -17.88 16.31 -7.16
CA THR A 22 -16.73 15.86 -6.36
C THR A 22 -15.79 17.01 -5.93
N PRO A 23 -15.40 17.96 -6.79
CA PRO A 23 -14.51 19.07 -6.37
C PRO A 23 -15.15 19.98 -5.33
N SER A 24 -16.45 20.26 -5.42
CA SER A 24 -17.16 21.11 -4.45
C SER A 24 -17.32 20.45 -3.07
N ARG A 25 -17.45 19.12 -3.05
CA ARG A 25 -17.52 18.31 -1.82
C ARG A 25 -16.16 18.21 -1.14
N LEU A 26 -15.09 18.03 -1.93
CA LEU A 26 -13.71 18.06 -1.47
C LEU A 26 -13.33 19.43 -0.91
N ALA A 27 -13.67 20.52 -1.60
CA ALA A 27 -13.38 21.88 -1.15
C ALA A 27 -14.04 22.20 0.21
N ARG A 28 -15.29 21.77 0.44
CA ARG A 28 -15.98 21.95 1.73
C ARG A 28 -15.40 21.09 2.85
N ARG A 29 -14.85 19.92 2.52
CA ARG A 29 -14.27 18.99 3.51
C ARG A 29 -12.78 19.23 3.76
N ALA A 30 -12.08 19.94 2.87
CA ALA A 30 -10.64 20.15 2.96
C ALA A 30 -10.18 20.77 4.30
N CYS A 31 -10.98 21.68 4.85
CA CYS A 31 -10.70 22.34 6.14
C CYS A 31 -11.40 21.68 7.35
N SER A 32 -12.10 20.57 7.13
CA SER A 32 -12.75 19.84 8.23
C SER A 32 -11.66 19.04 8.96
N VAL A 33 -11.27 19.52 10.14
CA VAL A 33 -10.47 18.71 11.08
C VAL A 33 -11.45 17.88 11.90
N SER A 34 -11.36 16.57 11.78
CA SER A 34 -12.14 15.67 12.63
C SER A 34 -11.39 15.47 13.95
N THR A 35 -12.08 15.60 15.07
CA THR A 35 -11.46 15.37 16.39
C THR A 35 -11.09 13.90 16.56
N SER A 36 -9.99 13.63 17.28
CA SER A 36 -9.44 12.29 17.49
C SER A 36 -10.47 11.31 18.08
N PHE A 37 -11.30 11.78 19.02
CA PHE A 37 -12.35 10.99 19.67
C PHE A 37 -13.47 10.58 18.69
N GLU A 38 -13.83 11.48 17.77
CA GLU A 38 -14.86 11.22 16.78
C GLU A 38 -14.38 10.26 15.68
N GLU A 39 -13.11 10.36 15.27
CA GLU A 39 -12.51 9.36 14.37
C GLU A 39 -12.38 7.99 15.06
N MET A 40 -11.95 7.95 16.32
CA MET A 40 -11.81 6.71 17.08
C MET A 40 -13.15 5.98 17.26
N SER A 41 -14.22 6.70 17.60
CA SER A 41 -15.57 6.14 17.69
C SER A 41 -16.13 5.71 16.33
N ARG A 42 -15.90 6.49 15.26
CA ARG A 42 -16.33 6.13 13.90
C ARG A 42 -15.60 4.90 13.34
N VAL A 43 -14.27 4.83 13.48
CA VAL A 43 -13.47 3.68 13.01
C VAL A 43 -13.87 2.42 13.76
N ARG A 44 -14.08 2.54 15.07
CA ARG A 44 -14.58 1.44 15.91
C ARG A 44 -15.99 1.01 15.49
N ALA A 45 -16.88 1.96 15.17
CA ALA A 45 -18.21 1.66 14.65
C ALA A 45 -18.19 1.01 13.25
N ARG A 46 -17.25 1.40 12.38
CA ARG A 46 -17.12 0.83 11.03
C ARG A 46 -16.47 -0.54 10.98
N SER A 47 -15.62 -0.89 11.95
CA SER A 47 -14.94 -2.19 11.97
C SER A 47 -15.88 -3.37 12.19
N GLY A 48 -17.17 -3.13 12.46
CA GLY A 48 -18.14 -4.19 12.74
C GLY A 48 -17.86 -4.85 14.10
N SER A 49 -18.81 -5.65 14.58
CA SER A 49 -18.80 -6.38 15.86
C SER A 49 -17.41 -6.73 16.42
N ASP A 50 -17.16 -6.23 17.64
CA ASP A 50 -16.15 -6.63 18.64
C ASP A 50 -15.11 -7.67 18.17
N MET A 51 -14.12 -7.20 17.40
CA MET A 51 -13.02 -8.02 16.90
C MET A 51 -12.21 -8.56 18.09
N GLN A 52 -12.23 -9.88 18.30
CA GLN A 52 -11.55 -10.52 19.42
C GLN A 52 -10.03 -10.29 19.32
N ARG A 53 -9.41 -9.84 20.42
CA ARG A 53 -7.96 -9.58 20.49
C ARG A 53 -7.19 -10.91 20.55
N ASN A 54 -6.92 -11.50 19.39
CA ASN A 54 -6.20 -12.78 19.28
C ASN A 54 -4.70 -12.62 18.98
N LEU A 55 -4.25 -11.47 18.47
CA LEU A 55 -2.84 -11.25 18.15
C LEU A 55 -2.05 -10.88 19.41
N ARG A 56 -1.06 -11.69 19.75
CA ARG A 56 -0.07 -11.39 20.79
C ARG A 56 1.05 -10.52 20.24
N TRP A 57 1.90 -9.99 21.13
CA TRP A 57 3.01 -9.13 20.75
C TRP A 57 3.99 -9.82 19.79
N PHE A 58 4.25 -11.11 19.98
CA PHE A 58 5.09 -11.90 19.07
C PHE A 58 4.48 -12.02 17.67
N ASP A 59 3.15 -12.18 17.58
CA ASP A 59 2.44 -12.25 16.31
C ASP A 59 2.52 -10.90 15.57
N LEU A 60 2.44 -9.78 16.31
CA LEU A 60 2.63 -8.43 15.76
C LEU A 60 4.05 -8.22 15.23
N VAL A 61 5.07 -8.65 16.00
CA VAL A 61 6.47 -8.55 15.58
C VAL A 61 6.72 -9.41 14.35
N GLY A 62 6.21 -10.65 14.34
CA GLY A 62 6.31 -11.55 13.20
C GLY A 62 5.61 -11.01 11.96
N PHE A 63 4.41 -10.42 12.11
CA PHE A 63 3.69 -9.76 11.03
C PHE A 63 4.46 -8.56 10.47
N GLY A 64 5.04 -7.73 11.34
CA GLY A 64 5.88 -6.61 10.94
C GLY A 64 7.14 -7.05 10.18
N LEU A 65 7.86 -8.06 10.70
CA LEU A 65 9.05 -8.60 10.06
C LEU A 65 8.71 -9.23 8.68
N GLY A 66 7.62 -9.99 8.61
CA GLY A 66 7.15 -10.61 7.36
C GLY A 66 6.70 -9.59 6.31
N GLY A 67 6.17 -8.44 6.73
CA GLY A 67 5.84 -7.33 5.83
C GLY A 67 7.06 -6.57 5.31
N MET A 68 8.14 -6.48 6.09
CA MET A 68 9.38 -5.77 5.71
C MET A 68 10.35 -6.63 4.89
N VAL A 69 10.50 -7.91 5.25
CA VAL A 69 11.42 -8.82 4.56
C VAL A 69 10.75 -9.36 3.31
N GLY A 70 11.08 -8.74 2.17
CA GLY A 70 10.54 -9.14 0.87
C GLY A 70 11.58 -9.12 -0.24
N ALA A 71 11.08 -9.14 -1.49
CA ALA A 71 11.93 -9.14 -2.68
C ALA A 71 12.90 -7.95 -2.76
N GLY A 72 12.60 -6.84 -2.10
CA GLY A 72 13.44 -5.65 -2.04
C GLY A 72 14.86 -5.96 -1.61
N VAL A 73 15.08 -6.53 -0.43
CA VAL A 73 16.44 -6.79 0.09
C VAL A 73 17.24 -7.76 -0.80
N PHE A 74 16.57 -8.72 -1.44
CA PHE A 74 17.28 -9.71 -2.26
C PHE A 74 17.65 -9.19 -3.65
N VAL A 75 16.82 -8.33 -4.26
CA VAL A 75 17.05 -7.80 -5.61
C VAL A 75 17.81 -6.47 -5.60
N THR A 76 17.39 -5.55 -4.73
CA THR A 76 17.91 -4.17 -4.77
C THR A 76 19.29 -4.08 -4.14
N SER A 77 19.61 -4.87 -3.11
CA SER A 77 20.93 -4.83 -2.46
C SER A 77 22.07 -5.13 -3.44
N GLY A 78 21.90 -6.15 -4.29
CA GLY A 78 22.90 -6.52 -5.30
C GLY A 78 23.09 -5.42 -6.35
N ARG A 79 21.98 -4.82 -6.80
CA ARG A 79 22.03 -3.68 -7.74
C ARG A 79 22.65 -2.44 -7.09
N ALA A 80 22.33 -2.18 -5.83
CA ALA A 80 22.83 -1.03 -5.09
C ALA A 80 24.34 -1.14 -4.83
N SER A 81 24.82 -2.32 -4.46
CA SER A 81 26.25 -2.59 -4.33
C SER A 81 26.95 -2.47 -5.68
N ARG A 82 26.40 -3.04 -6.76
CA ARG A 82 27.05 -2.99 -8.08
C ARG A 82 27.10 -1.61 -8.72
N LEU A 83 26.05 -0.80 -8.56
CA LEU A 83 25.89 0.46 -9.31
C LEU A 83 26.21 1.72 -8.52
N TYR A 84 26.11 1.70 -7.18
CA TYR A 84 26.22 2.92 -6.37
C TYR A 84 27.31 2.83 -5.30
N ALA A 85 27.21 1.88 -4.36
CA ALA A 85 28.00 1.93 -3.12
C ALA A 85 29.18 0.95 -3.06
N GLY A 86 29.22 -0.08 -3.92
CA GLY A 86 30.26 -1.11 -3.85
C GLY A 86 30.24 -1.85 -2.50
N PRO A 87 31.42 -2.14 -1.91
CA PRO A 87 31.55 -2.72 -0.57
C PRO A 87 30.97 -1.83 0.54
N ALA A 88 30.89 -0.50 0.32
CA ALA A 88 30.37 0.46 1.30
C ALA A 88 28.83 0.43 1.43
N VAL A 89 28.14 -0.46 0.72
CA VAL A 89 26.68 -0.62 0.81
C VAL A 89 26.20 -0.88 2.24
N VAL A 90 27.02 -1.52 3.08
CA VAL A 90 26.73 -1.77 4.50
C VAL A 90 26.55 -0.45 5.26
N LEU A 91 27.37 0.56 4.97
CA LEU A 91 27.26 1.88 5.60
C LEU A 91 25.97 2.59 5.17
N SER A 92 25.60 2.47 3.89
CA SER A 92 24.33 3.00 3.39
C SER A 92 23.12 2.36 4.09
N TYR A 93 23.15 1.04 4.31
CA TYR A 93 22.10 0.34 5.06
C TYR A 93 22.08 0.73 6.54
N ALA A 94 23.24 0.96 7.16
CA ALA A 94 23.31 1.41 8.55
C ALA A 94 22.65 2.79 8.73
N ILE A 95 22.95 3.74 7.85
CA ILE A 95 22.35 5.08 7.88
C ILE A 95 20.84 5.00 7.62
N ALA A 96 20.41 4.22 6.61
CA ALA A 96 18.99 4.01 6.33
C ALA A 96 18.24 3.37 7.51
N GLY A 97 18.89 2.43 8.21
CA GLY A 97 18.37 1.79 9.42
C GLY A 97 18.15 2.79 10.56
N ILE A 98 19.10 3.71 10.80
CA ILE A 98 18.95 4.75 11.81
C ILE A 98 17.77 5.68 11.47
N CYS A 99 17.62 6.10 10.21
CA CYS A 99 16.49 6.91 9.78
C CYS A 99 15.14 6.17 9.96
N ALA A 100 15.11 4.87 9.66
CA ALA A 100 13.93 4.04 9.86
C ALA A 100 13.58 3.88 11.35
N LEU A 101 14.57 3.71 12.23
CA LEU A 101 14.38 3.64 13.68
C LEU A 101 13.80 4.94 14.26
N LEU A 102 14.33 6.10 13.84
CA LEU A 102 13.77 7.40 14.24
C LEU A 102 12.32 7.54 13.79
N SER A 103 12.01 7.15 12.55
CA SER A 103 10.64 7.14 12.03
C SER A 103 9.73 6.19 12.84
N ALA A 104 10.23 5.01 13.21
CA ALA A 104 9.50 4.04 14.02
C ALA A 104 9.16 4.57 15.42
N PHE A 105 10.04 5.35 16.05
CA PHE A 105 9.75 6.00 17.32
C PHE A 105 8.61 7.02 17.20
N CYS A 106 8.61 7.86 16.16
CA CYS A 106 7.49 8.78 15.91
C CYS A 106 6.17 8.02 15.67
N TYR A 107 6.19 6.93 14.91
CA TYR A 107 5.01 6.10 14.70
C TYR A 107 4.53 5.38 15.96
N THR A 108 5.45 5.03 16.86
CA THR A 108 5.11 4.40 18.15
C THR A 108 4.36 5.38 19.05
N GLU A 109 4.79 6.65 19.09
CA GLU A 109 4.09 7.70 19.84
C GLU A 109 2.65 7.87 19.35
N PHE A 110 2.43 7.93 18.03
CA PHE A 110 1.08 8.00 17.46
C PHE A 110 0.25 6.72 17.71
N ALA A 111 0.89 5.54 17.70
CA ALA A 111 0.18 4.28 17.96
C ALA A 111 -0.28 4.14 19.42
N VAL A 112 0.46 4.72 20.37
CA VAL A 112 0.09 4.75 21.79
C VAL A 112 -1.01 5.78 22.05
N ASP A 113 -0.92 6.96 21.42
CA ASP A 113 -1.92 8.04 21.58
C ASP A 113 -3.26 7.70 20.90
N MET A 114 -3.22 7.06 19.73
CA MET A 114 -4.42 6.73 18.94
C MET A 114 -4.46 5.23 18.59
N PRO A 115 -4.93 4.35 19.50
CA PRO A 115 -4.96 2.90 19.30
C PRO A 115 -6.13 2.46 18.41
N VAL A 116 -6.14 2.93 17.17
CA VAL A 116 -7.20 2.68 16.17
C VAL A 116 -6.66 1.95 14.94
N ALA A 117 -7.49 1.08 14.36
CA ALA A 117 -7.19 0.44 13.09
C ALA A 117 -7.35 1.46 11.94
N GLY A 118 -6.27 2.21 11.64
CA GLY A 118 -6.32 3.26 10.61
C GLY A 118 -4.96 3.70 10.03
N GLY A 119 -3.85 3.39 10.71
CA GLY A 119 -2.50 3.68 10.21
C GLY A 119 -2.23 5.17 9.94
N ALA A 120 -1.28 5.46 9.05
CA ALA A 120 -0.82 6.82 8.74
C ALA A 120 -1.94 7.76 8.25
N PHE A 121 -2.93 7.22 7.53
CA PHE A 121 -4.09 8.00 7.06
C PHE A 121 -4.88 8.59 8.24
N SER A 122 -5.16 7.78 9.27
CA SER A 122 -5.92 8.24 10.44
C SER A 122 -5.14 9.28 11.23
N TYR A 123 -3.82 9.11 11.39
CA TYR A 123 -2.98 10.05 12.13
C TYR A 123 -2.95 11.42 11.46
N LEU A 124 -2.71 11.46 10.13
CA LEU A 124 -2.65 12.73 9.39
C LEU A 124 -4.02 13.42 9.29
N ARG A 125 -5.12 12.65 9.32
CA ARG A 125 -6.47 13.21 9.33
C ARG A 125 -6.78 13.99 10.60
N VAL A 126 -6.31 13.49 11.74
CA VAL A 126 -6.51 14.14 13.03
C VAL A 126 -5.60 15.37 13.16
N THR A 127 -4.35 15.28 12.74
CA THR A 127 -3.36 16.36 12.93
C THR A 127 -3.46 17.47 11.87
N PHE A 128 -3.64 17.11 10.59
CA PHE A 128 -3.56 18.05 9.46
C PHE A 128 -4.88 18.23 8.70
N GLY A 129 -5.94 17.52 9.11
CA GLY A 129 -7.27 17.61 8.50
C GLY A 129 -7.46 16.73 7.26
N GLU A 130 -8.66 16.82 6.66
CA GLU A 130 -9.11 15.91 5.61
C GLU A 130 -8.27 15.96 4.32
N PHE A 131 -7.77 17.14 3.93
CA PHE A 131 -7.05 17.28 2.66
C PHE A 131 -5.70 16.56 2.67
N ALA A 132 -4.92 16.75 3.73
CA ALA A 132 -3.64 16.05 3.93
C ALA A 132 -3.86 14.54 4.06
N ALA A 133 -4.92 14.13 4.77
CA ALA A 133 -5.31 12.72 4.85
C ALA A 133 -5.67 12.14 3.48
N PHE A 134 -6.43 12.88 2.65
CA PHE A 134 -6.79 12.43 1.30
C PHE A 134 -5.56 12.20 0.43
N LEU A 135 -4.61 13.15 0.42
CA LEU A 135 -3.36 13.01 -0.32
C LEU A 135 -2.56 11.80 0.17
N THR A 136 -2.48 11.62 1.49
CA THR A 136 -1.80 10.47 2.09
C THR A 136 -2.47 9.17 1.71
N GLY A 137 -3.80 9.09 1.78
CA GLY A 137 -4.56 7.89 1.40
C GLY A 137 -4.36 7.54 -0.07
N ALA A 138 -4.39 8.54 -0.95
CA ALA A 138 -4.09 8.34 -2.37
C ALA A 138 -2.65 7.84 -2.59
N ASN A 139 -1.67 8.41 -1.90
CA ASN A 139 -0.28 7.95 -1.95
C ASN A 139 -0.13 6.52 -1.41
N LEU A 140 -0.80 6.18 -0.31
CA LEU A 140 -0.74 4.85 0.29
C LEU A 140 -1.28 3.78 -0.67
N VAL A 141 -2.41 4.05 -1.33
CA VAL A 141 -2.97 3.14 -2.35
C VAL A 141 -2.00 2.97 -3.52
N MET A 142 -1.43 4.08 -4.02
CA MET A 142 -0.45 4.02 -5.10
C MET A 142 0.81 3.22 -4.72
N ASP A 143 1.32 3.42 -3.50
CA ASP A 143 2.49 2.72 -2.98
C ASP A 143 2.23 1.21 -2.82
N TYR A 144 1.06 0.82 -2.31
CA TYR A 144 0.67 -0.60 -2.23
C TYR A 144 0.59 -1.25 -3.61
N VAL A 145 0.03 -0.57 -4.61
CA VAL A 145 -0.04 -1.08 -5.99
C VAL A 145 1.35 -1.25 -6.59
N LEU A 146 2.21 -0.23 -6.44
CA LEU A 146 3.58 -0.28 -6.96
C LEU A 146 4.41 -1.36 -6.26
N SER A 147 4.29 -1.47 -4.95
CA SER A 147 4.98 -2.47 -4.14
C SER A 147 4.57 -3.89 -4.55
N ASN A 148 3.26 -4.16 -4.68
CA ASN A 148 2.78 -5.47 -5.12
C ASN A 148 3.27 -5.82 -6.54
N ALA A 149 3.26 -4.86 -7.45
CA ALA A 149 3.81 -5.04 -8.80
C ALA A 149 5.33 -5.33 -8.78
N ALA A 150 6.09 -4.62 -7.94
CA ALA A 150 7.53 -4.81 -7.80
C ALA A 150 7.88 -6.19 -7.22
N VAL A 151 7.12 -6.64 -6.20
CA VAL A 151 7.28 -7.97 -5.60
C VAL A 151 6.96 -9.07 -6.61
N ALA A 152 5.83 -8.97 -7.33
CA ALA A 152 5.44 -9.95 -8.33
C ALA A 152 6.48 -10.07 -9.47
N ARG A 153 7.02 -8.94 -9.95
CA ARG A 153 8.07 -8.93 -10.98
C ARG A 153 9.38 -9.55 -10.49
N SER A 154 9.71 -9.31 -9.22
CA SER A 154 10.89 -9.91 -8.60
C SER A 154 10.74 -11.41 -8.42
N PHE A 155 9.54 -11.87 -8.08
CA PHE A 155 9.22 -13.30 -7.99
C PHE A 155 9.45 -14.02 -9.32
N THR A 156 8.98 -13.46 -10.46
CA THR A 156 9.26 -14.04 -11.78
C THR A 156 10.77 -14.17 -12.06
N ALA A 157 11.56 -13.17 -11.66
CA ALA A 157 13.00 -13.19 -11.85
C ALA A 157 13.66 -14.35 -11.07
N TYR A 158 13.29 -14.52 -9.79
CA TYR A 158 13.78 -15.65 -8.98
C TYR A 158 13.31 -17.00 -9.51
N LEU A 159 12.05 -17.09 -9.92
CA LEU A 159 11.48 -18.31 -10.48
C LEU A 159 12.24 -18.74 -11.75
N GLY A 160 12.53 -17.79 -12.65
CA GLY A 160 13.32 -18.05 -13.85
C GLY A 160 14.71 -18.59 -13.51
N THR A 161 15.40 -17.98 -12.55
CA THR A 161 16.72 -18.47 -12.10
C THR A 161 16.67 -19.85 -11.46
N ALA A 162 15.60 -20.17 -10.71
CA ALA A 162 15.45 -21.47 -10.05
C ALA A 162 15.25 -22.62 -11.07
N PHE A 163 14.53 -22.37 -12.16
CA PHE A 163 14.31 -23.37 -13.22
C PHE A 163 15.38 -23.35 -14.33
N GLY A 164 16.42 -22.52 -14.21
CA GLY A 164 17.51 -22.45 -15.19
C GLY A 164 17.11 -21.83 -16.54
N PHE A 165 15.95 -21.17 -16.63
CA PHE A 165 15.51 -20.47 -17.84
C PHE A 165 15.78 -18.97 -17.72
N SER A 166 16.32 -18.37 -18.78
CA SER A 166 16.46 -16.91 -18.82
C SER A 166 15.08 -16.26 -18.72
N SER A 167 14.89 -15.42 -17.69
CA SER A 167 13.65 -14.72 -17.33
C SER A 167 13.06 -13.92 -18.52
N THR A 168 13.85 -13.66 -19.56
CA THR A 168 13.46 -13.03 -20.83
C THR A 168 12.45 -13.84 -21.66
N LYS A 169 12.34 -15.17 -21.51
CA LYS A 169 11.36 -15.96 -22.30
C LYS A 169 9.90 -15.74 -21.91
N TRP A 170 9.64 -15.29 -20.69
CA TRP A 170 8.30 -15.09 -20.14
C TRP A 170 7.84 -13.62 -20.19
N ARG A 171 8.67 -12.75 -20.78
CA ARG A 171 8.36 -11.33 -20.97
C ARG A 171 7.91 -11.11 -22.40
N PHE A 172 6.70 -10.60 -22.55
CA PHE A 172 6.19 -10.22 -23.86
C PHE A 172 6.62 -8.77 -24.14
N THR A 173 7.33 -8.55 -25.24
CA THR A 173 7.76 -7.22 -25.69
C THR A 173 6.71 -6.60 -26.62
N VAL A 174 6.02 -5.57 -26.13
CA VAL A 174 5.10 -4.74 -26.93
C VAL A 174 5.85 -3.57 -27.58
N SER A 175 6.21 -3.68 -28.86
CA SER A 175 7.01 -2.69 -29.64
C SER A 175 6.55 -1.22 -29.59
N GLY A 176 5.34 -0.92 -29.11
CA GLY A 176 4.81 0.44 -28.95
C GLY A 176 5.23 1.20 -27.68
N LEU A 177 5.98 0.58 -26.74
CA LEU A 177 6.39 1.23 -25.49
C LEU A 177 7.88 1.63 -25.44
N PRO A 178 8.25 2.68 -24.67
CA PRO A 178 9.63 3.10 -24.45
C PRO A 178 10.52 1.95 -23.97
N LYS A 179 11.79 1.94 -24.42
CA LYS A 179 12.78 0.92 -24.04
C LYS A 179 12.88 0.84 -22.50
N GLY A 180 12.66 -0.34 -21.94
CA GLY A 180 12.64 -0.60 -20.49
C GLY A 180 11.24 -0.80 -19.87
N PHE A 181 10.20 -0.21 -20.46
CA PHE A 181 8.78 -0.39 -20.06
C PHE A 181 8.03 -1.39 -20.95
N ASN A 182 8.67 -1.81 -22.03
CA ASN A 182 8.13 -2.66 -23.08
C ASN A 182 7.99 -4.14 -22.64
N GLU A 183 8.64 -4.54 -21.55
CA GLU A 183 8.69 -5.91 -21.04
C GLU A 183 7.52 -6.20 -20.09
N ILE A 184 6.40 -6.71 -20.62
CA ILE A 184 5.25 -7.12 -19.81
C ILE A 184 5.49 -8.54 -19.26
N ASP A 185 5.42 -8.68 -17.94
CA ASP A 185 5.68 -9.91 -17.21
C ASP A 185 4.37 -10.67 -16.97
N LEU A 186 4.07 -11.65 -17.83
CA LEU A 186 2.81 -12.42 -17.75
C LEU A 186 2.72 -13.28 -16.50
N VAL A 187 3.86 -13.80 -16.02
CA VAL A 187 3.92 -14.62 -14.81
C VAL A 187 3.60 -13.78 -13.59
N ALA A 188 4.12 -12.55 -13.51
CA ALA A 188 3.81 -11.64 -12.41
C ALA A 188 2.30 -11.32 -12.36
N VAL A 189 1.67 -11.06 -13.51
CA VAL A 189 0.22 -10.82 -13.59
C VAL A 189 -0.57 -12.04 -13.15
N ALA A 190 -0.21 -13.24 -13.62
CA ALA A 190 -0.86 -14.48 -13.23
C ALA A 190 -0.76 -14.73 -11.71
N VAL A 191 0.41 -14.51 -11.11
CA VAL A 191 0.63 -14.67 -9.67
C VAL A 191 -0.25 -13.70 -8.88
N VAL A 192 -0.29 -12.41 -9.27
CA VAL A 192 -1.15 -11.42 -8.61
C VAL A 192 -2.63 -11.79 -8.74
N LEU A 193 -3.08 -12.24 -9.91
CA LEU A 193 -4.47 -12.69 -10.11
C LEU A 193 -4.80 -13.90 -9.25
N ILE A 194 -3.93 -14.92 -9.22
CA ILE A 194 -4.14 -16.13 -8.41
C ILE A 194 -4.25 -15.76 -6.92
N ILE A 195 -3.32 -14.94 -6.41
CA ILE A 195 -3.36 -14.49 -5.00
C ILE A 195 -4.65 -13.70 -4.74
N THR A 196 -5.04 -12.80 -5.65
CA THR A 196 -6.26 -12.01 -5.53
C THR A 196 -7.51 -12.90 -5.50
N LEU A 197 -7.57 -13.93 -6.36
CA LEU A 197 -8.65 -14.90 -6.36
C LEU A 197 -8.67 -15.70 -5.06
N ILE A 198 -7.52 -16.18 -4.58
CA ILE A 198 -7.45 -16.92 -3.31
C ILE A 198 -7.97 -16.07 -2.15
N ILE A 199 -7.63 -14.77 -2.10
CA ILE A 199 -8.10 -13.87 -1.05
C ILE A 199 -9.60 -13.58 -1.18
N CYS A 200 -10.09 -13.38 -2.40
CA CYS A 200 -11.48 -12.99 -2.63
C CYS A 200 -12.48 -14.15 -2.50
N TYR A 201 -12.02 -15.39 -2.74
CA TYR A 201 -12.82 -16.62 -2.62
C TYR A 201 -12.59 -17.37 -1.30
N ARG A 202 -11.85 -16.80 -0.35
CA ARG A 202 -11.78 -17.27 1.04
C ARG A 202 -12.63 -16.41 1.96
#